data_AF-A0A171DHC6-F1
#
_entry.id   AF-A0A171DHC6-F1
#
_cell.length_a   1.000
_cell.length_b   1.000
_cell.length_c   1.000
_cell.angle_alpha   90.00
_cell.angle_beta   90.00
_cell.angle_gamma   90.00
#
_symmetry.space_group_name_H-M   'P 1'
#
loop_
_entity.id
_entity.type
_entity.pdbx_description
1 polymer ?
#
loop_
_entity_poly.entity_id
_entity_poly.type
_entity_poly.pdbx_seq_one_letter_code
_entity_poly.pdbx_strand_id
1 'polypeptide(L)'
;MEQAVAMALACGLQPRRPLLRWCLCWRRLQPRQSAQQLLAAGVPSGPELGRQLRALRIEAIEAVEQRTPDTIPASRPQHLS
;
A
#
# COMPACT_ATOMS: atom_id res chain seq x y z
N MET A 1 -0.05 -5.11 12.44
CA MET A 1 0.26 -3.69 12.15
C MET A 1 -1.00 -2.83 12.02
N GLU A 2 -2.04 -3.24 11.28
CA GLU A 2 -3.26 -2.42 11.12
C GLU A 2 -3.94 -2.01 12.44
N GLN A 3 -4.02 -2.92 13.42
CA GLN A 3 -4.60 -2.64 14.73
C GLN A 3 -3.87 -1.50 15.47
N ALA A 4 -2.54 -1.45 15.37
CA ALA A 4 -1.72 -0.41 15.98
C ALA A 4 -1.94 0.96 15.30
N VAL A 5 -2.11 0.98 13.97
CA VAL A 5 -2.41 2.21 13.22
C VAL A 5 -3.83 2.70 13.53
N ALA A 6 -4.81 1.80 13.60
CA ALA A 6 -6.19 2.15 13.99
C ALA A 6 -6.25 2.74 15.40
N MET A 7 -5.52 2.14 16.36
CA MET A 7 -5.36 2.70 17.71
C MET A 7 -4.67 4.07 17.69
N ALA A 8 -3.55 4.22 16.97
CA ALA A 8 -2.86 5.50 16.88
C ALA A 8 -3.78 6.61 16.31
N LEU A 9 -4.57 6.28 15.30
CA LEU A 9 -5.58 7.18 14.75
C LEU A 9 -6.69 7.51 15.76
N ALA A 10 -7.23 6.51 16.47
CA ALA A 10 -8.26 6.69 17.49
C ALA A 10 -7.77 7.55 18.66
N CYS A 11 -6.54 7.33 19.11
CA CYS A 11 -5.89 8.07 20.19
C CYS A 11 -5.45 9.50 19.82
N GLY A 12 -5.65 9.94 18.57
CA GLY A 12 -5.33 11.31 18.17
C GLY A 12 -3.87 11.54 17.78
N LEU A 13 -3.09 10.48 17.59
CA LEU A 13 -1.66 10.58 17.29
C LEU A 13 -1.47 11.30 15.95
N GLN A 14 -0.79 12.45 15.99
CA GLN A 14 -0.38 13.20 14.82
C GLN A 14 0.92 12.59 14.26
N PRO A 15 1.11 12.55 12.94
CA PRO A 15 0.24 13.13 11.92
C PRO A 15 -0.87 12.16 11.44
N ARG A 16 -2.15 12.52 11.65
CA ARG A 16 -3.32 11.70 11.26
C ARG A 16 -3.52 11.59 9.75
N ARG A 17 -3.33 12.68 9.02
CA ARG A 17 -3.55 12.76 7.57
C ARG A 17 -2.71 11.76 6.76
N PRO A 18 -1.38 11.64 6.96
CA PRO A 18 -0.58 10.66 6.22
C PRO A 18 -0.94 9.22 6.60
N LEU A 19 -1.23 8.93 7.88
CA LEU A 19 -1.69 7.60 8.30
C LEU A 19 -3.03 7.21 7.69
N LEU A 20 -4.00 8.14 7.64
CA LEU A 20 -5.28 7.92 6.98
C LEU A 20 -5.12 7.76 5.47
N ARG A 21 -4.30 8.59 4.82
CA ARG A 21 -4.00 8.44 3.38
C ARG A 21 -3.37 7.08 3.11
N TRP A 22 -2.39 6.68 3.91
CA TRP A 22 -1.77 5.35 3.83
C TRP A 22 -2.83 4.26 3.98
N CYS A 23 -3.60 4.23 5.08
CA CYS A 23 -4.67 3.24 5.28
C CYS A 23 -5.68 3.18 4.13
N LEU A 24 -6.14 4.34 3.64
CA LEU A 24 -7.11 4.39 2.54
C LEU A 24 -6.49 3.95 1.21
N CYS A 25 -5.23 4.27 0.95
CA CYS A 25 -4.49 3.77 -0.21
C CYS A 25 -4.34 2.25 -0.15
N TRP A 26 -3.99 1.68 1.01
CA TRP A 26 -3.92 0.22 1.19
C TRP A 26 -5.26 -0.47 0.98
N ARG A 27 -6.37 0.15 1.38
CA ARG A 27 -7.72 -0.39 1.10
C ARG A 27 -8.12 -0.34 -0.37
N ARG A 28 -7.56 0.61 -1.14
CA ARG A 28 -7.79 0.73 -2.59
C ARG A 28 -6.92 -0.21 -3.41
N LEU A 29 -5.89 -0.77 -2.81
CA LEU A 29 -5.00 -1.77 -3.41
C LEU A 29 -5.75 -3.10 -3.56
N GLN A 30 -6.50 -3.21 -4.66
CA GLN A 30 -7.19 -4.44 -5.02
C GLN A 30 -6.23 -5.39 -5.73
N PRO A 31 -6.16 -6.67 -5.34
CA PRO A 31 -5.39 -7.66 -6.08
C PRO A 31 -6.00 -7.82 -7.47
N ARG A 32 -5.17 -7.67 -8.51
CA ARG A 32 -5.57 -7.85 -9.92
C ARG A 32 -6.03 -9.27 -10.23
N GLN A 33 -5.46 -10.25 -9.53
CA GLN A 33 -5.80 -11.65 -9.68
C GLN A 33 -6.14 -12.28 -8.33
N SER A 34 -7.22 -13.06 -8.32
CA SER A 34 -7.66 -13.80 -7.14
C SER A 34 -6.98 -15.17 -7.04
N ALA A 35 -6.96 -15.74 -5.84
CA ALA A 35 -6.47 -17.10 -5.64
C ALA A 35 -7.20 -18.12 -6.53
N GLN A 36 -8.50 -17.92 -6.74
CA GLN A 36 -9.31 -18.76 -7.61
C GLN A 36 -8.88 -18.66 -9.08
N GLN A 37 -8.48 -17.48 -9.55
CA GLN A 37 -7.97 -17.30 -10.91
C GLN A 37 -6.60 -17.98 -11.09
N LEU A 38 -5.74 -17.95 -10.07
CA LEU A 38 -4.45 -18.67 -10.12
C LEU A 38 -4.65 -20.19 -10.09
N LEU A 39 -5.57 -20.69 -9.27
CA LEU A 39 -5.95 -22.11 -9.27
C LEU A 39 -6.51 -22.53 -10.64
N ALA A 40 -7.36 -21.71 -11.25
CA ALA A 40 -7.89 -21.96 -12.60
C ALA A 40 -6.80 -21.90 -13.69
N ALA A 41 -5.75 -21.11 -13.50
CA ALA A 41 -4.58 -21.05 -14.37
C ALA A 41 -3.61 -22.25 -14.18
N GLY A 42 -3.94 -23.20 -13.29
CA GLY A 42 -3.15 -24.41 -13.06
C GLY A 42 -2.08 -24.26 -11.98
N VAL A 43 -2.09 -23.17 -11.21
CA VAL A 43 -1.18 -23.01 -10.06
C VAL A 43 -1.59 -23.99 -8.97
N PRO A 44 -0.67 -24.86 -8.50
CA PRO A 44 -1.00 -25.84 -7.48
C PRO A 44 -1.32 -25.14 -6.15
N SER A 45 -2.35 -25.64 -5.47
CA SER A 45 -2.73 -25.17 -4.14
C SER A 45 -1.60 -25.48 -3.15
N GLY A 46 -1.27 -24.51 -2.28
CA GLY A 46 -0.21 -24.65 -1.29
C GLY A 46 0.71 -23.42 -1.20
N PRO A 47 1.96 -23.58 -0.71
CA PRO A 47 2.86 -22.46 -0.50
C PRO A 47 3.23 -21.73 -1.79
N GLU A 48 3.19 -22.41 -2.93
CA GLU A 48 3.44 -21.80 -4.25
C GLU A 48 2.38 -20.77 -4.62
N LEU A 49 1.11 -21.10 -4.42
CA LEU A 49 0.00 -20.17 -4.60
C LEU A 49 0.18 -18.91 -3.73
N GLY A 50 0.61 -19.10 -2.48
CA GLY A 50 0.92 -17.99 -1.56
C GLY A 50 2.08 -17.11 -2.05
N ARG A 51 3.14 -17.72 -2.60
CA ARG A 51 4.27 -16.98 -3.19
C ARG A 51 3.84 -16.14 -4.38
N GLN A 52 3.04 -16.70 -5.29
CA GLN A 52 2.53 -15.97 -6.45
C GLN A 52 1.58 -14.84 -6.05
N LEU A 53 0.67 -15.09 -5.12
CA LEU A 53 -0.22 -14.04 -4.58
C LEU A 53 0.59 -12.89 -3.95
N ARG A 54 1.68 -13.21 -3.24
CA ARG A 54 2.55 -12.19 -2.66
C ARG A 54 3.29 -11.40 -3.74
N ALA A 55 3.82 -12.06 -4.78
CA ALA A 55 4.48 -11.39 -5.90
C ALA A 55 3.52 -10.40 -6.61
N LEU A 56 2.31 -10.85 -6.94
CA LEU A 56 1.27 -10.00 -7.55
C LEU A 56 0.88 -8.81 -6.67
N ARG A 57 0.93 -8.97 -5.35
CA ARG A 57 0.65 -7.89 -4.40
C ARG A 57 1.78 -6.86 -4.37
N ILE A 58 3.03 -7.30 -4.48
CA ILE A 58 4.20 -6.40 -4.58
C ILE A 58 4.13 -5.60 -5.88
N GLU A 59 3.90 -6.26 -7.02
CA GLU A 59 3.72 -5.58 -8.32
C GLU A 59 2.61 -4.53 -8.28
N ALA A 60 1.48 -4.84 -7.62
CA ALA A 60 0.38 -3.89 -7.47
C ALA A 60 0.77 -2.67 -6.62
N ILE A 61 1.62 -2.84 -5.61
CA ILE A 61 2.12 -1.74 -4.77
C ILE A 61 3.07 -0.86 -5.58
N GLU A 62 4.06 -1.48 -6.24
CA GLU A 62 5.03 -0.77 -7.09
C GLU A 62 4.33 0.04 -8.20
N ALA A 63 3.29 -0.52 -8.82
CA ALA A 63 2.50 0.17 -9.83
C ALA A 63 1.76 1.40 -9.28
N VAL A 64 1.36 1.39 -8.00
CA VAL A 64 0.75 2.55 -7.33
C VAL A 64 1.81 3.60 -6.99
N GLU A 65 2.98 3.18 -6.49
CA GLU A 65 4.10 4.07 -6.18
C GLU A 65 4.58 4.83 -7.42
N GLN A 66 4.74 4.14 -8.56
CA GLN A 66 5.10 4.74 -9.84
C GLN A 66 4.06 5.74 -10.36
N ARG A 67 2.79 5.62 -9.95
CA ARG A 67 1.69 6.52 -10.33
C ARG A 67 1.64 7.81 -9.51
N THR A 68 2.37 7.85 -8.40
CA THR A 68 2.55 9.04 -7.56
C THR A 68 3.97 9.57 -7.76
N PRO A 69 4.27 10.27 -8.87
CA PRO A 69 5.51 11.02 -8.94
C PRO A 69 5.40 12.13 -7.89
N ASP A 70 6.45 12.27 -7.09
CA ASP A 70 6.58 13.18 -5.96
C ASP A 70 5.85 14.52 -6.16
N THR A 71 4.81 14.75 -5.36
CA THR A 71 4.39 16.12 -5.03
C THR A 71 4.92 16.43 -3.63
N ILE A 72 6.24 16.57 -3.52
CA ILE A 72 6.85 17.30 -2.42
C ILE A 72 7.35 18.62 -3.03
N PRO A 73 6.60 19.74 -2.90
CA PRO A 73 7.24 21.03 -3.10
C PRO A 73 8.26 21.15 -1.97
N ALA A 74 9.54 21.09 -2.34
CA ALA A 74 10.63 21.46 -1.47
C ALA A 74 10.42 22.92 -1.03
N SER A 75 9.80 23.12 0.12
CA SER A 75 9.79 24.41 0.82
C SER A 75 11.22 24.72 1.24
N ARG A 76 11.99 25.32 0.33
CA ARG A 76 13.29 25.92 0.59
C ARG A 76 13.02 27.22 1.37
N PRO A 77 13.36 27.35 2.66
CA PRO A 77 13.27 28.64 3.32
C PRO A 77 14.35 29.55 2.71
N GLN A 78 13.91 30.48 1.88
CA GLN A 78 14.73 31.64 1.49
C GLN A 78 14.77 32.57 2.70
N HIS A 79 15.76 32.43 3.56
CA HIS A 79 16.13 33.50 4.47
C HIS A 79 17.48 34.04 4.02
N LEU A 80 17.41 35.11 3.23
CA LEU A 80 18.54 35.95 2.87
C LEU A 80 18.11 37.37 3.19
N SER A 81 18.52 37.84 4.37
CA SER A 81 18.56 39.25 4.80
C SER A 81 19.46 39.32 6.02
#